data_AF-A0A2K5RVE4-F1
#
_entry.id   AF-A0A2K5RVE4-F1
#
_cell.length_a   1.000
_cell.length_b   1.000
_cell.length_c   1.000
_cell.angle_alpha   90.00
_cell.angle_beta   90.00
_cell.angle_gamma   90.00
#
_symmetry.space_group_name_H-M   'P 1'
#
loop_
_entity.id
_entity.type
_entity.pdbx_description
1 polymer ?
#
loop_
_entity_poly.entity_id
_entity_poly.type
_entity_poly.pdbx_seq_one_letter_code
_entity_poly.pdbx_strand_id
1 'polypeptide(L)'
;IFGNQVLPPGASLGNGLTPEAARDLGLLPGIAVAASLIDAHAGGLGVIGADVRGHGLVCEGQPVTSRLAVICGTSSCHMGISKDPIFVPGVWGPYFSAMVPGFWLNEGGQSVTGKLIDHMVQGHAAFPELQAKATARCQSVYAYLNSHLDLIKKAQPVGFLTVDLHVWPDFHGNRSPLADLTLKGMVTGLTLSQDLDDLAILYLATVQAIALGTRFIKEAMEAAGHSISTLFLCGGLSKNPLFVQMHADITGMPVVLSQEVESVLVGAAILGACASGDFASVQEAMAKMSKVGKVVFPRQEDKKYYDKKYQVFLKLVEHQMEYLAIMNDD
;
A
#
# COMPACT_ATOMS: atom_id res chain seq x y z
N ILE A 1 25.36 0.05 15.61
CA ILE A 1 24.91 1.42 15.27
C ILE A 1 26.07 2.35 15.63
N PHE A 2 26.74 2.95 14.65
CA PHE A 2 27.84 3.88 14.88
C PHE A 2 27.28 5.31 14.83
N GLY A 3 27.02 5.90 15.99
CA GLY A 3 26.51 7.28 16.13
C GLY A 3 26.06 7.56 17.56
N ASN A 4 26.42 8.73 18.10
CA ASN A 4 26.14 9.12 19.49
C ASN A 4 24.96 10.10 19.59
N GLN A 5 24.40 10.51 18.45
CA GLN A 5 23.33 11.48 18.33
C GLN A 5 22.26 10.93 17.40
N VAL A 6 21.00 11.02 17.82
CA VAL A 6 19.82 10.70 17.01
C VAL A 6 19.09 12.01 16.76
N LEU A 7 18.86 12.33 15.49
CA LEU A 7 18.17 13.54 15.07
C LEU A 7 16.83 13.19 14.43
N PRO A 8 15.80 14.05 14.57
CA PRO A 8 14.53 13.83 13.90
C PRO A 8 14.68 13.98 12.38
N PRO A 9 13.83 13.30 11.57
CA PRO A 9 13.82 13.48 10.13
C PRO A 9 13.65 14.96 9.75
N GLY A 10 14.46 15.43 8.79
CA GLY A 10 14.40 16.82 8.31
C GLY A 10 15.30 17.79 9.07
N ALA A 11 15.93 17.37 10.18
CA ALA A 11 16.94 18.17 10.85
C ALA A 11 18.19 18.33 9.97
N SER A 12 18.77 19.53 9.93
CA SER A 12 20.00 19.79 9.18
C SER A 12 21.20 19.08 9.80
N LEU A 13 22.02 18.43 8.97
CA LEU A 13 23.22 17.71 9.38
C LEU A 13 24.48 18.54 9.18
N GLY A 14 25.22 18.73 10.28
CA GLY A 14 26.52 19.41 10.25
C GLY A 14 26.44 20.77 9.56
N ASN A 15 27.39 21.03 8.66
CA ASN A 15 27.43 22.25 7.84
C ASN A 15 26.96 21.97 6.40
N GLY A 16 26.11 20.96 6.19
CA GLY A 16 25.65 20.54 4.87
C GLY A 16 26.63 19.66 4.11
N LEU A 17 26.48 19.63 2.78
CA LEU A 17 27.22 18.77 1.86
C LEU A 17 28.72 19.06 1.92
N THR A 18 29.55 18.03 2.14
CA THR A 18 31.00 18.19 2.21
C THR A 18 31.58 18.58 0.85
N PRO A 19 32.75 19.25 0.79
CA PRO A 19 33.42 19.56 -0.47
C PRO A 19 33.67 18.33 -1.35
N GLU A 20 33.95 17.18 -0.75
CA GLU A 20 34.12 15.90 -1.44
C GLU A 20 32.82 15.46 -2.12
N ALA A 21 31.74 15.34 -1.35
CA ALA A 21 30.45 14.89 -1.86
C ALA A 21 29.87 15.88 -2.88
N ALA A 22 30.09 17.19 -2.68
CA ALA A 22 29.69 18.22 -3.63
C ALA A 22 30.36 18.05 -5.00
N ARG A 23 31.67 17.74 -5.04
CA ARG A 23 32.37 17.45 -6.30
C ARG A 23 31.82 16.19 -6.98
N ASP A 24 31.60 15.12 -6.22
CA ASP A 24 31.13 13.84 -6.77
C ASP A 24 29.70 13.95 -7.36
N LEU A 25 28.85 14.79 -6.76
CA LEU A 25 27.47 15.01 -7.19
C LEU A 25 27.30 16.17 -8.18
N GLY A 26 28.34 16.95 -8.45
CA GLY A 26 28.26 18.16 -9.28
C GLY A 26 27.44 19.29 -8.65
N LEU A 27 27.47 19.41 -7.32
CA LEU A 27 26.72 20.37 -6.52
C LEU A 27 27.66 21.35 -5.77
N LEU A 28 27.08 22.32 -5.06
CA LEU A 28 27.84 23.27 -4.25
C LEU A 28 28.09 22.71 -2.83
N PRO A 29 29.29 22.92 -2.25
CA PRO A 29 29.52 22.60 -0.85
C PRO A 29 28.63 23.47 0.06
N GLY A 30 28.22 22.90 1.19
CA GLY A 30 27.38 23.59 2.18
C GLY A 30 25.88 23.59 1.88
N ILE A 31 25.42 22.97 0.78
CA ILE A 31 23.99 22.72 0.56
C ILE A 31 23.45 21.91 1.75
N ALA A 32 22.30 22.31 2.30
CA ALA A 32 21.71 21.63 3.44
C ALA A 32 21.45 20.15 3.15
N VAL A 33 21.79 19.30 4.12
CA VAL A 33 21.54 17.86 4.06
C VAL A 33 20.69 17.49 5.27
N ALA A 34 19.54 16.86 5.02
CA ALA A 34 18.64 16.45 6.08
C ALA A 34 19.06 15.13 6.73
N ALA A 35 18.71 14.96 8.00
CA ALA A 35 18.68 13.66 8.66
C ALA A 35 17.80 12.71 7.84
N SER A 36 18.32 11.49 7.64
CA SER A 36 17.75 10.52 6.71
C SER A 36 16.43 9.92 7.20
N LEU A 37 15.74 9.26 6.28
CA LEU A 37 14.51 8.53 6.53
C LEU A 37 14.50 7.24 5.69
N ILE A 38 13.87 6.18 6.19
CA ILE A 38 13.70 4.92 5.45
C ILE A 38 12.78 5.17 4.24
N ASP A 39 13.00 4.45 3.14
CA ASP A 39 12.29 4.61 1.86
C ASP A 39 10.76 4.62 1.99
N ALA A 40 10.16 3.64 2.67
CA ALA A 40 8.71 3.57 2.86
C ALA A 40 8.19 4.75 3.70
N HIS A 41 8.99 5.21 4.68
CA HIS A 41 8.63 6.34 5.53
C HIS A 41 8.71 7.66 4.74
N ALA A 42 9.71 7.81 3.87
CA ALA A 42 9.79 8.92 2.93
C ALA A 42 8.62 8.89 1.92
N GLY A 43 8.27 7.71 1.41
CA GLY A 43 7.08 7.54 0.55
C GLY A 43 5.79 7.94 1.27
N GLY A 44 5.61 7.51 2.52
CA GLY A 44 4.48 7.90 3.37
C GLY A 44 4.44 9.41 3.61
N LEU A 45 5.58 10.02 3.94
CA LEU A 45 5.71 11.47 4.11
C LEU A 45 5.35 12.25 2.83
N GLY A 46 5.78 11.74 1.68
CA GLY A 46 5.54 12.33 0.37
C GLY A 46 4.07 12.34 -0.05
N VAL A 47 3.18 11.62 0.64
CA VAL A 47 1.76 11.54 0.27
C VAL A 47 0.79 11.91 1.38
N ILE A 48 1.05 11.52 2.63
CA ILE A 48 0.08 11.62 3.73
C ILE A 48 -0.29 13.06 4.05
N GLY A 49 0.64 13.99 3.80
CA GLY A 49 0.49 15.41 4.04
C GLY A 49 -0.20 16.22 2.96
N ALA A 50 -0.57 15.60 1.83
CA ALA A 50 -1.09 16.35 0.68
C ALA A 50 -2.31 17.20 1.04
N ASP A 51 -2.39 18.38 0.42
CA ASP A 51 -3.55 19.26 0.55
C ASP A 51 -4.75 18.65 -0.20
N VAL A 52 -5.78 18.30 0.55
CA VAL A 52 -6.99 17.62 0.07
C VAL A 52 -8.16 18.56 -0.18
N ARG A 53 -7.98 19.88 0.04
CA ARG A 53 -9.07 20.85 -0.06
C ARG A 53 -9.69 20.88 -1.46
N GLY A 54 -11.02 20.87 -1.52
CA GLY A 54 -11.76 20.93 -2.78
C GLY A 54 -11.80 19.61 -3.57
N HIS A 55 -11.32 18.50 -3.01
CA HIS A 55 -11.37 17.18 -3.64
C HIS A 55 -12.57 16.33 -3.21
N GLY A 56 -13.48 16.87 -2.37
CA GLY A 56 -14.69 16.17 -1.92
C GLY A 56 -14.38 14.97 -1.02
N LEU A 57 -13.24 15.00 -0.32
CA LEU A 57 -12.77 13.93 0.55
C LEU A 57 -13.31 14.12 1.96
N VAL A 58 -13.73 13.03 2.60
CA VAL A 58 -14.20 13.03 4.00
C VAL A 58 -13.09 13.53 4.96
N CYS A 59 -11.82 13.28 4.61
CA CYS A 59 -10.68 13.71 5.42
C CYS A 59 -10.34 15.21 5.32
N GLU A 60 -11.03 16.01 4.49
CA GLU A 60 -10.77 17.44 4.35
C GLU A 60 -11.02 18.22 5.66
N GLY A 61 -12.02 17.82 6.43
CA GLY A 61 -12.33 18.37 7.75
C GLY A 61 -11.70 17.61 8.92
N GLN A 62 -10.80 16.67 8.66
CA GLN A 62 -10.26 15.76 9.67
C GLN A 62 -8.74 15.93 9.84
N PRO A 63 -8.18 15.56 11.01
CA PRO A 63 -6.73 15.61 11.21
C PRO A 63 -6.01 14.67 10.24
N VAL A 64 -4.73 14.96 9.97
CA VAL A 64 -3.85 14.09 9.16
C VAL A 64 -3.79 12.64 9.69
N THR A 65 -4.08 12.43 10.97
CA THR A 65 -4.18 11.11 11.62
C THR A 65 -5.36 10.27 11.13
N SER A 66 -6.31 10.82 10.36
CA SER A 66 -7.38 10.04 9.71
C SER A 66 -6.98 9.44 8.37
N ARG A 67 -5.72 9.60 7.97
CA ARG A 67 -5.17 9.15 6.70
C ARG A 67 -4.30 7.92 6.93
N LEU A 68 -4.41 6.95 6.05
CA LEU A 68 -3.51 5.79 6.02
C LEU A 68 -2.69 5.85 4.72
N ALA A 69 -1.36 6.01 4.85
CA ALA A 69 -0.47 5.92 3.69
C ALA A 69 -0.18 4.45 3.37
N VAL A 70 -0.32 4.06 2.11
CA VAL A 70 -0.08 2.71 1.61
C VAL A 70 0.99 2.76 0.53
N ILE A 71 2.21 2.39 0.89
CA ILE A 71 3.36 2.36 -0.01
C ILE A 71 3.39 0.97 -0.64
N CYS A 72 2.88 0.86 -1.87
CA CYS A 72 2.60 -0.41 -2.52
C CYS A 72 3.55 -0.72 -3.70
N GLY A 73 4.33 -1.79 -3.53
CA GLY A 73 5.31 -2.29 -4.51
C GLY A 73 5.45 -3.81 -4.42
N THR A 74 6.69 -4.32 -4.42
CA THR A 74 7.00 -5.75 -4.22
C THR A 74 6.31 -6.31 -2.97
N SER A 75 6.41 -5.56 -1.88
CA SER A 75 5.63 -5.65 -0.64
C SER A 75 4.84 -4.36 -0.45
N SER A 76 3.98 -4.29 0.58
CA SER A 76 3.27 -3.06 0.93
C SER A 76 3.42 -2.71 2.40
N CYS A 77 3.59 -1.42 2.70
CA CYS A 77 3.60 -0.87 4.06
C CYS A 77 2.39 0.03 4.28
N HIS A 78 1.75 -0.09 5.43
CA HIS A 78 0.54 0.63 5.83
C HIS A 78 0.87 1.52 7.03
N MET A 79 1.03 2.81 6.78
CA MET A 79 1.54 3.77 7.75
C MET A 79 0.42 4.68 8.25
N GLY A 80 0.01 4.45 9.50
CA GLY A 80 -0.93 5.31 10.22
C GLY A 80 -0.21 6.09 11.31
N ILE A 81 -0.62 7.34 11.53
CA ILE A 81 -0.01 8.20 12.54
C ILE A 81 -1.04 8.66 13.59
N SER A 82 -0.58 8.84 14.82
CA SER A 82 -1.41 9.28 15.95
C SER A 82 -0.67 10.28 16.85
N LYS A 83 -1.42 11.08 17.61
CA LYS A 83 -0.84 12.03 18.58
C LYS A 83 -0.37 11.32 19.85
N ASP A 84 -1.12 10.32 20.28
CA ASP A 84 -0.85 9.48 21.43
C ASP A 84 -0.42 8.07 20.98
N PRO A 85 0.36 7.33 21.77
CA PRO A 85 0.80 5.98 21.40
C PRO A 85 -0.39 5.01 21.33
N ILE A 86 -0.52 4.29 20.21
CA ILE A 86 -1.53 3.24 20.02
C ILE A 86 -0.82 1.90 19.81
N PHE A 87 -1.09 0.93 20.68
CA PHE A 87 -0.54 -0.42 20.60
C PHE A 87 -1.51 -1.32 19.82
N VAL A 88 -1.12 -1.70 18.61
CA VAL A 88 -1.93 -2.51 17.70
C VAL A 88 -1.33 -3.91 17.61
N PRO A 89 -2.02 -4.97 18.06
CA PRO A 89 -1.50 -6.33 17.96
C PRO A 89 -1.11 -6.70 16.51
N GLY A 90 0.10 -7.25 16.35
CA GLY A 90 0.66 -7.67 15.06
C GLY A 90 0.93 -6.56 14.04
N VAL A 91 0.94 -5.30 14.47
CA VAL A 91 1.35 -4.14 13.69
C VAL A 91 2.50 -3.47 14.43
N TRP A 92 3.55 -3.07 13.71
CA TRP A 92 4.74 -2.49 14.33
C TRP A 92 4.46 -1.09 14.89
N GLY A 93 5.28 -0.67 15.86
CA GLY A 93 5.10 0.57 16.61
C GLY A 93 4.35 0.36 17.94
N PRO A 94 3.90 1.45 18.59
CA PRO A 94 3.97 2.83 18.11
C PRO A 94 5.40 3.41 18.21
N TYR A 95 5.92 3.98 17.12
CA TYR A 95 7.26 4.60 17.07
C TYR A 95 7.16 6.13 17.07
N PHE A 96 7.67 6.80 18.10
CA PHE A 96 7.59 8.25 18.20
C PHE A 96 8.53 8.97 17.22
N SER A 97 7.99 9.92 16.48
CA SER A 97 8.71 10.77 15.50
C SER A 97 9.47 9.98 14.42
N ALA A 98 9.03 8.76 14.11
CA ALA A 98 9.70 7.88 13.15
C ALA A 98 9.42 8.21 11.67
N MET A 99 8.32 8.91 11.36
CA MET A 99 7.98 9.34 9.99
C MET A 99 7.63 10.84 9.94
N VAL A 100 6.59 11.24 10.66
CA VAL A 100 6.20 12.66 10.80
C VAL A 100 6.66 13.14 12.18
N PRO A 101 7.53 14.16 12.27
CA PRO A 101 7.99 14.67 13.57
C PRO A 101 6.82 15.01 14.50
N GLY A 102 6.89 14.57 15.77
CA GLY A 102 5.85 14.84 16.78
C GLY A 102 4.63 13.91 16.73
N PHE A 103 4.60 12.92 15.84
CA PHE A 103 3.55 11.88 15.81
C PHE A 103 4.13 10.50 16.12
N TRP A 104 3.29 9.62 16.66
CA TRP A 104 3.57 8.18 16.74
C TRP A 104 3.20 7.52 15.43
N LEU A 105 4.02 6.56 14.98
CA LEU A 105 3.79 5.76 13.79
C LEU A 105 3.41 4.32 14.18
N ASN A 106 2.33 3.82 13.61
CA ASN A 106 2.08 2.39 13.50
C ASN A 106 2.31 1.95 12.04
N GLU A 107 3.08 0.88 11.85
CA GLU A 107 3.47 0.37 10.54
C GLU A 107 2.98 -1.07 10.37
N GLY A 108 1.86 -1.22 9.67
CA GLY A 108 1.41 -2.52 9.17
C GLY A 108 2.16 -2.90 7.91
N GLY A 109 2.13 -4.17 7.53
CA GLY A 109 2.64 -4.55 6.23
C GLY A 109 2.11 -5.87 5.69
N GLN A 110 2.20 -5.99 4.38
CA GLN A 110 1.98 -7.22 3.63
C GLN A 110 3.32 -7.64 3.00
N SER A 111 3.85 -8.79 3.42
CA SER A 111 5.20 -9.25 3.06
C SER A 111 5.41 -9.39 1.54
N VAL A 112 4.36 -9.77 0.82
CA VAL A 112 4.35 -9.88 -0.64
C VAL A 112 3.04 -9.31 -1.18
N THR A 113 3.13 -8.38 -2.13
CA THR A 113 1.98 -7.81 -2.84
C THR A 113 2.21 -7.86 -4.34
N GLY A 114 3.12 -7.03 -4.86
CA GLY A 114 3.49 -7.04 -6.26
C GLY A 114 4.14 -8.36 -6.64
N LYS A 115 4.99 -8.90 -5.75
CA LYS A 115 5.61 -10.21 -5.97
C LYS A 115 4.60 -11.35 -5.99
N LEU A 116 3.52 -11.25 -5.20
CA LEU A 116 2.43 -12.23 -5.23
C LEU A 116 1.67 -12.16 -6.56
N ILE A 117 1.32 -10.95 -7.02
CA ILE A 117 0.70 -10.75 -8.33
C ILE A 117 1.58 -11.35 -9.44
N ASP A 118 2.87 -11.03 -9.44
CA ASP A 118 3.83 -11.59 -10.38
C ASP A 118 3.87 -13.12 -10.32
N HIS A 119 3.94 -13.69 -9.11
CA HIS A 119 3.99 -15.14 -8.91
C HIS A 119 2.75 -15.84 -9.46
N MET A 120 1.56 -15.31 -9.16
CA MET A 120 0.29 -15.89 -9.62
C MET A 120 0.13 -15.79 -11.14
N VAL A 121 0.56 -14.66 -11.74
CA VAL A 121 0.45 -14.45 -13.18
C VAL A 121 1.50 -15.27 -13.94
N GLN A 122 2.76 -15.23 -13.53
CA GLN A 122 3.87 -15.91 -14.20
C GLN A 122 3.83 -17.43 -14.00
N GLY A 123 3.23 -17.90 -12.90
CA GLY A 123 3.09 -19.32 -12.59
C GLY A 123 1.95 -20.02 -13.34
N HIS A 124 1.07 -19.28 -14.03
CA HIS A 124 -0.09 -19.86 -14.71
C HIS A 124 0.26 -20.39 -16.10
N ALA A 125 -0.39 -21.50 -16.51
CA ALA A 125 -0.12 -22.16 -17.80
C ALA A 125 -0.37 -21.25 -19.02
N ALA A 126 -1.35 -20.34 -18.94
CA ALA A 126 -1.65 -19.35 -19.98
C ALA A 126 -0.67 -18.16 -20.05
N PHE A 127 0.37 -18.10 -19.20
CA PHE A 127 1.31 -16.98 -19.18
C PHE A 127 2.04 -16.75 -20.53
N PRO A 128 2.51 -17.77 -21.27
CA PRO A 128 3.12 -17.57 -22.58
C PRO A 128 2.16 -16.93 -23.60
N GLU A 129 0.87 -17.32 -23.57
CA GLU A 129 -0.16 -16.71 -24.40
C GLU A 129 -0.37 -15.23 -24.03
N LEU A 130 -0.47 -14.94 -22.73
CA LEU A 130 -0.57 -13.57 -22.23
C LEU A 130 0.62 -12.72 -22.68
N GLN A 131 1.85 -13.22 -22.56
CA GLN A 131 3.06 -12.50 -23.00
C GLN A 131 3.02 -12.20 -24.50
N ALA A 132 2.66 -13.17 -25.33
CA ALA A 132 2.56 -12.98 -26.78
C ALA A 132 1.51 -11.91 -27.12
N LYS A 133 0.33 -11.96 -26.50
CA LYS A 133 -0.75 -11.00 -26.77
C LYS A 133 -0.45 -9.60 -26.23
N ALA A 134 0.17 -9.48 -25.05
CA ALA A 134 0.60 -8.20 -24.49
C ALA A 134 1.68 -7.54 -25.36
N THR A 135 2.66 -8.32 -25.83
CA THR A 135 3.72 -7.86 -26.75
C THR A 135 3.14 -7.38 -28.07
N ALA A 136 2.21 -8.14 -28.66
CA ALA A 136 1.54 -7.76 -29.90
C ALA A 136 0.74 -6.44 -29.79
N ARG A 137 0.35 -6.04 -28.57
CA ARG A 137 -0.34 -4.77 -28.30
C ARG A 137 0.55 -3.68 -27.73
N CYS A 138 1.86 -3.91 -27.61
CA CYS A 138 2.83 -2.98 -27.00
C CYS A 138 2.41 -2.54 -25.57
N GLN A 139 1.85 -3.47 -24.79
CA GLN A 139 1.35 -3.20 -23.44
C GLN A 139 2.05 -4.10 -22.42
N SER A 140 2.05 -3.70 -21.15
CA SER A 140 2.44 -4.60 -20.07
C SER A 140 1.41 -5.73 -19.92
N VAL A 141 1.83 -6.88 -19.39
CA VAL A 141 0.94 -8.01 -19.14
C VAL A 141 -0.24 -7.63 -18.24
N TYR A 142 -0.03 -6.75 -17.25
CA TYR A 142 -1.10 -6.29 -16.35
C TYR A 142 -2.09 -5.34 -17.03
N ALA A 143 -1.62 -4.45 -17.91
CA ALA A 143 -2.51 -3.60 -18.70
C ALA A 143 -3.36 -4.44 -19.66
N TYR A 144 -2.77 -5.49 -20.24
CA TYR A 144 -3.50 -6.46 -21.05
C TYR A 144 -4.55 -7.19 -20.21
N LEU A 145 -4.18 -7.76 -19.05
CA LEU A 145 -5.12 -8.47 -18.17
C LEU A 145 -6.28 -7.58 -17.71
N ASN A 146 -6.02 -6.33 -17.37
CA ASN A 146 -7.08 -5.37 -17.03
C ASN A 146 -8.06 -5.17 -18.18
N SER A 147 -7.53 -4.98 -19.40
CA SER A 147 -8.37 -4.83 -20.60
C SER A 147 -9.14 -6.11 -20.91
N HIS A 148 -8.54 -7.28 -20.68
CA HIS A 148 -9.16 -8.58 -20.88
C HIS A 148 -10.30 -8.82 -19.89
N LEU A 149 -10.10 -8.48 -18.61
CA LEU A 149 -11.14 -8.49 -17.59
C LEU A 149 -12.35 -7.62 -17.98
N ASP A 150 -12.09 -6.44 -18.56
CA ASP A 150 -13.14 -5.56 -19.06
C ASP A 150 -13.92 -6.14 -20.24
N LEU A 151 -13.30 -7.01 -21.05
CA LEU A 151 -13.98 -7.72 -22.14
C LEU A 151 -14.85 -8.87 -21.60
N ILE A 152 -14.35 -9.66 -20.64
CA ILE A 152 -15.04 -10.87 -20.18
C ILE A 152 -16.11 -10.60 -19.10
N LYS A 153 -16.06 -9.44 -18.40
CA LYS A 153 -17.09 -9.06 -17.40
C LYS A 153 -18.49 -8.88 -18.00
N LYS A 154 -18.60 -8.70 -19.32
CA LYS A 154 -19.85 -8.42 -20.03
C LYS A 154 -20.57 -7.22 -19.37
N ALA A 155 -21.76 -7.42 -18.80
CA ALA A 155 -22.57 -6.39 -18.15
C ALA A 155 -22.33 -6.28 -16.62
N GLN A 156 -21.50 -7.15 -16.03
CA GLN A 156 -21.27 -7.17 -14.59
C GLN A 156 -20.11 -6.24 -14.20
N PRO A 157 -20.09 -5.73 -12.96
CA PRO A 157 -18.89 -5.13 -12.39
C PRO A 157 -17.71 -6.10 -12.45
N VAL A 158 -16.52 -5.60 -12.83
CA VAL A 158 -15.34 -6.46 -13.03
C VAL A 158 -15.02 -7.31 -11.79
N GLY A 159 -15.21 -6.73 -10.60
CA GLY A 159 -14.95 -7.40 -9.33
C GLY A 159 -15.80 -8.65 -9.09
N PHE A 160 -16.93 -8.81 -9.76
CA PHE A 160 -17.88 -9.91 -9.54
C PHE A 160 -17.45 -11.20 -10.26
N LEU A 161 -16.49 -11.12 -11.18
CA LEU A 161 -15.91 -12.27 -11.88
C LEU A 161 -15.28 -13.31 -10.95
N THR A 162 -14.98 -12.93 -9.70
CA THR A 162 -14.37 -13.82 -8.69
C THR A 162 -15.39 -14.28 -7.64
N VAL A 163 -16.69 -14.28 -7.94
CA VAL A 163 -17.74 -14.69 -6.98
C VAL A 163 -17.45 -16.05 -6.33
N ASP A 164 -16.92 -17.01 -7.10
CA ASP A 164 -16.62 -18.36 -6.65
C ASP A 164 -15.11 -18.61 -6.42
N LEU A 165 -14.25 -17.61 -6.62
CA LEU A 165 -12.79 -17.74 -6.49
C LEU A 165 -12.25 -16.84 -5.39
N HIS A 166 -11.57 -17.41 -4.40
CA HIS A 166 -11.06 -16.68 -3.24
C HIS A 166 -9.60 -17.04 -2.97
N VAL A 167 -8.84 -16.04 -2.50
CA VAL A 167 -7.40 -16.18 -2.23
C VAL A 167 -7.11 -15.65 -0.82
N TRP A 168 -6.36 -16.43 -0.04
CA TRP A 168 -5.63 -15.95 1.14
C TRP A 168 -4.19 -15.62 0.71
N PRO A 169 -3.72 -14.36 0.87
CA PRO A 169 -2.54 -13.86 0.17
C PRO A 169 -1.20 -14.14 0.86
N ASP A 170 -1.17 -14.73 2.06
CA ASP A 170 0.07 -14.90 2.84
C ASP A 170 0.95 -16.08 2.35
N PHE A 171 1.38 -16.02 1.09
CA PHE A 171 2.32 -16.96 0.47
C PHE A 171 3.74 -16.87 1.06
N HIS A 172 4.00 -15.84 1.88
CA HIS A 172 5.26 -15.61 2.59
C HIS A 172 5.04 -15.24 4.06
N GLY A 173 4.05 -15.89 4.70
CA GLY A 173 3.64 -15.57 6.06
C GLY A 173 2.90 -14.23 6.18
N ASN A 174 2.18 -14.05 7.27
CA ASN A 174 1.47 -12.81 7.57
C ASN A 174 2.34 -11.91 8.44
N ARG A 175 2.70 -10.73 7.92
CA ARG A 175 3.34 -9.69 8.73
C ARG A 175 2.32 -8.98 9.63
N SER A 176 1.18 -8.57 9.08
CA SER A 176 0.13 -7.88 9.83
C SER A 176 -1.28 -8.26 9.32
N PRO A 177 -2.28 -8.30 10.22
CA PRO A 177 -2.20 -8.04 11.67
C PRO A 177 -1.95 -9.32 12.51
N LEU A 178 -1.76 -10.49 11.91
CA LEU A 178 -1.61 -11.75 12.65
C LEU A 178 -0.19 -11.96 13.19
N ALA A 179 0.82 -11.37 12.53
CA ALA A 179 2.23 -11.53 12.87
C ALA A 179 2.65 -13.01 13.00
N ASP A 180 2.17 -13.84 12.07
CA ASP A 180 2.46 -15.26 12.00
C ASP A 180 3.17 -15.59 10.68
N LEU A 181 4.47 -15.87 10.79
CA LEU A 181 5.33 -16.21 9.65
C LEU A 181 5.10 -17.63 9.12
N THR A 182 4.33 -18.45 9.83
CA THR A 182 4.06 -19.84 9.44
C THR A 182 2.92 -19.96 8.43
N LEU A 183 2.03 -18.96 8.38
CA LEU A 183 0.89 -18.91 7.46
C LEU A 183 1.29 -19.11 6.00
N LYS A 184 0.41 -19.78 5.26
CA LYS A 184 0.55 -20.13 3.86
C LYS A 184 -0.60 -19.56 3.04
N GLY A 185 -0.35 -19.41 1.75
CA GLY A 185 -1.37 -19.06 0.77
C GLY A 185 -2.44 -20.14 0.64
N MET A 186 -3.68 -19.71 0.37
CA MET A 186 -4.77 -20.63 0.01
C MET A 186 -5.53 -20.09 -1.19
N VAL A 187 -6.00 -20.98 -2.05
CA VAL A 187 -6.87 -20.64 -3.18
C VAL A 187 -8.04 -21.63 -3.20
N THR A 188 -9.26 -21.12 -3.25
CA THR A 188 -10.49 -21.94 -3.32
C THR A 188 -11.28 -21.59 -4.57
N GLY A 189 -12.04 -22.57 -5.10
CA GLY A 189 -12.82 -22.38 -6.32
C GLY A 189 -12.08 -22.73 -7.62
N LEU A 190 -11.02 -23.52 -7.51
CA LEU A 190 -10.25 -23.97 -8.68
C LEU A 190 -11.09 -24.92 -9.55
N THR A 191 -10.92 -24.78 -10.87
CA THR A 191 -11.46 -25.70 -11.88
C THR A 191 -10.32 -26.37 -12.64
N LEU A 192 -10.62 -27.27 -13.58
CA LEU A 192 -9.62 -27.88 -14.46
C LEU A 192 -9.21 -26.96 -15.63
N SER A 193 -9.93 -25.86 -15.85
CA SER A 193 -9.60 -24.91 -16.92
C SER A 193 -8.36 -24.09 -16.57
N GLN A 194 -7.54 -23.82 -17.58
CA GLN A 194 -6.27 -23.08 -17.43
C GLN A 194 -6.05 -22.13 -18.60
N ASP A 195 -7.11 -21.49 -19.08
CA ASP A 195 -7.04 -20.55 -20.20
C ASP A 195 -6.70 -19.12 -19.76
N LEU A 196 -6.76 -18.19 -20.70
CA LEU A 196 -6.45 -16.77 -20.45
C LEU A 196 -7.52 -16.07 -19.60
N ASP A 197 -8.78 -16.50 -19.66
CA ASP A 197 -9.86 -15.99 -18.82
C ASP A 197 -9.63 -16.42 -17.37
N ASP A 198 -9.28 -17.69 -17.15
CA ASP A 198 -8.92 -18.23 -15.83
C ASP A 198 -7.75 -17.47 -15.20
N LEU A 199 -6.70 -17.20 -15.99
CA LEU A 199 -5.55 -16.39 -15.56
C LEU A 199 -5.98 -14.98 -15.15
N ALA A 200 -6.82 -14.33 -15.95
CA ALA A 200 -7.29 -12.99 -15.67
C ALA A 200 -8.14 -12.94 -14.38
N ILE A 201 -9.01 -13.92 -14.18
CA ILE A 201 -9.85 -14.04 -12.98
C ILE A 201 -8.98 -14.34 -11.74
N LEU A 202 -7.96 -15.20 -11.86
CA LEU A 202 -7.01 -15.48 -10.78
C LEU A 202 -6.19 -14.25 -10.40
N TYR A 203 -5.73 -13.48 -11.40
CA TYR A 203 -5.08 -12.19 -11.18
C TYR A 203 -6.01 -11.21 -10.44
N LEU A 204 -7.27 -11.09 -10.86
CA LEU A 204 -8.25 -10.25 -10.17
C LEU A 204 -8.48 -10.71 -8.72
N ALA A 205 -8.64 -12.01 -8.49
CA ALA A 205 -8.83 -12.57 -7.14
C ALA A 205 -7.62 -12.30 -6.24
N THR A 206 -6.41 -12.33 -6.81
CA THR A 206 -5.17 -11.99 -6.11
C THR A 206 -5.12 -10.51 -5.72
N VAL A 207 -5.47 -9.61 -6.66
CA VAL A 207 -5.58 -8.16 -6.39
C VAL A 207 -6.61 -7.88 -5.29
N GLN A 208 -7.76 -8.55 -5.34
CA GLN A 208 -8.80 -8.43 -4.32
C GLN A 208 -8.32 -8.95 -2.96
N ALA A 209 -7.60 -10.08 -2.91
CA ALA A 209 -7.06 -10.62 -1.67
C ALA A 209 -6.05 -9.67 -1.01
N ILE A 210 -5.23 -8.98 -1.80
CA ILE A 210 -4.31 -7.95 -1.28
C ILE A 210 -5.10 -6.78 -0.70
N ALA A 211 -6.14 -6.31 -1.38
CA ALA A 211 -7.02 -5.25 -0.88
C ALA A 211 -7.81 -5.68 0.38
N LEU A 212 -8.24 -6.94 0.47
CA LEU A 212 -8.87 -7.53 1.67
C LEU A 212 -7.87 -7.60 2.83
N GLY A 213 -6.60 -7.93 2.57
CA GLY A 213 -5.54 -7.82 3.58
C GLY A 213 -5.31 -6.38 4.05
N THR A 214 -5.40 -5.39 3.16
CA THR A 214 -5.38 -3.97 3.55
C THR A 214 -6.56 -3.62 4.45
N ARG A 215 -7.78 -4.09 4.12
CA ARG A 215 -8.96 -3.93 4.99
C ARG A 215 -8.74 -4.58 6.35
N PHE A 216 -8.13 -5.76 6.39
CA PHE A 216 -7.86 -6.48 7.64
C PHE A 216 -6.89 -5.73 8.55
N ILE A 217 -5.81 -5.19 7.99
CA ILE A 217 -4.85 -4.35 8.73
C ILE A 217 -5.54 -3.08 9.24
N LYS A 218 -6.31 -2.40 8.38
CA LYS A 218 -7.05 -1.19 8.73
C LYS A 218 -8.02 -1.44 9.89
N GLU A 219 -8.84 -2.48 9.81
CA GLU A 219 -9.81 -2.81 10.87
C GLU A 219 -9.10 -3.16 12.18
N ALA A 220 -7.94 -3.82 12.15
CA ALA A 220 -7.12 -4.05 13.34
C ALA A 220 -6.58 -2.74 13.95
N MET A 221 -6.13 -1.79 13.12
CA MET A 221 -5.70 -0.46 13.57
C MET A 221 -6.86 0.33 14.18
N GLU A 222 -8.05 0.29 13.57
CA GLU A 222 -9.24 0.98 14.09
C GLU A 222 -9.73 0.35 15.40
N ALA A 223 -9.73 -0.97 15.52
CA ALA A 223 -10.08 -1.68 16.75
C ALA A 223 -9.16 -1.29 17.93
N ALA A 224 -7.92 -0.92 17.65
CA ALA A 224 -6.95 -0.46 18.64
C ALA A 224 -7.02 1.05 18.94
N GLY A 225 -7.76 1.84 18.15
CA GLY A 225 -8.01 3.27 18.44
C GLY A 225 -7.68 4.25 17.31
N HIS A 226 -7.20 3.80 16.14
CA HIS A 226 -7.09 4.68 14.98
C HIS A 226 -8.48 5.04 14.42
N SER A 227 -8.60 6.18 13.74
CA SER A 227 -9.83 6.60 13.05
C SER A 227 -9.51 6.94 11.60
N ILE A 228 -9.43 5.93 10.74
CA ILE A 228 -9.00 6.06 9.36
C ILE A 228 -10.22 6.33 8.47
N SER A 229 -10.12 7.25 7.51
CA SER A 229 -11.21 7.59 6.59
C SER A 229 -10.80 7.60 5.12
N THR A 230 -9.49 7.60 4.82
CA THR A 230 -8.98 7.81 3.46
C THR A 230 -7.62 7.15 3.31
N LEU A 231 -7.42 6.48 2.17
CA LEU A 231 -6.15 5.85 1.82
C LEU A 231 -5.34 6.75 0.89
N PHE A 232 -4.04 6.87 1.13
CA PHE A 232 -3.10 7.57 0.27
C PHE A 232 -2.15 6.53 -0.33
N LEU A 233 -2.37 6.17 -1.59
CA LEU A 233 -1.62 5.11 -2.26
C LEU A 233 -0.47 5.70 -3.08
N CYS A 234 0.71 5.10 -2.95
CA CYS A 234 1.86 5.38 -3.80
C CYS A 234 2.69 4.13 -4.10
N GLY A 235 3.68 4.24 -4.97
CA GLY A 235 4.51 3.11 -5.41
C GLY A 235 4.02 2.48 -6.71
N GLY A 236 4.73 1.45 -7.17
CA GLY A 236 4.52 0.88 -8.51
C GLY A 236 3.11 0.32 -8.73
N LEU A 237 2.49 -0.25 -7.69
CA LEU A 237 1.14 -0.84 -7.81
C LEU A 237 0.04 0.22 -7.92
N SER A 238 0.28 1.45 -7.47
CA SER A 238 -0.71 2.54 -7.59
C SER A 238 -0.91 3.01 -9.03
N LYS A 239 0.00 2.64 -9.95
CA LYS A 239 -0.13 2.87 -11.40
C LYS A 239 -1.20 1.97 -12.04
N ASN A 240 -1.61 0.91 -11.36
CA ASN A 240 -2.58 -0.06 -11.87
C ASN A 240 -4.02 0.36 -11.47
N PRO A 241 -4.88 0.79 -12.41
CA PRO A 241 -6.21 1.31 -12.09
C PRO A 241 -7.12 0.26 -11.44
N LEU A 242 -6.98 -1.02 -11.80
CA LEU A 242 -7.73 -2.11 -11.19
C LEU A 242 -7.36 -2.26 -9.71
N PHE A 243 -6.05 -2.24 -9.41
CA PHE A 243 -5.54 -2.35 -8.05
C PHE A 243 -6.09 -1.22 -7.16
N VAL A 244 -6.03 0.02 -7.65
CA VAL A 244 -6.53 1.20 -6.94
C VAL A 244 -8.05 1.13 -6.72
N GLN A 245 -8.83 0.76 -7.74
CA GLN A 245 -10.28 0.66 -7.61
C GLN A 245 -10.68 -0.46 -6.64
N MET A 246 -10.02 -1.63 -6.69
CA MET A 246 -10.29 -2.72 -5.75
C MET A 246 -9.98 -2.33 -4.31
N HIS A 247 -8.91 -1.57 -4.06
CA HIS A 247 -8.64 -1.03 -2.72
C HIS A 247 -9.74 -0.08 -2.25
N ALA A 248 -10.19 0.83 -3.12
CA ALA A 248 -11.28 1.74 -2.77
C ALA A 248 -12.56 0.96 -2.41
N ASP A 249 -13.01 0.08 -3.32
CA ASP A 249 -14.26 -0.64 -3.16
C ASP A 249 -14.27 -1.60 -1.95
N ILE A 250 -13.18 -2.33 -1.73
CA ILE A 250 -13.08 -3.33 -0.66
C ILE A 250 -12.97 -2.67 0.71
N THR A 251 -12.17 -1.61 0.84
CA THR A 251 -12.03 -0.88 2.10
C THR A 251 -13.19 0.08 2.36
N GLY A 252 -14.00 0.37 1.34
CA GLY A 252 -15.10 1.32 1.41
C GLY A 252 -14.63 2.77 1.56
N MET A 253 -13.39 3.08 1.15
CA MET A 253 -12.77 4.38 1.37
C MET A 253 -12.30 5.03 0.06
N PRO A 254 -12.32 6.37 -0.03
CA PRO A 254 -11.63 7.06 -1.11
C PRO A 254 -10.14 6.74 -1.07
N VAL A 255 -9.58 6.51 -2.26
CA VAL A 255 -8.14 6.37 -2.48
C VAL A 255 -7.62 7.60 -3.18
N VAL A 256 -6.60 8.22 -2.58
CA VAL A 256 -5.88 9.37 -3.10
C VAL A 256 -4.58 8.91 -3.72
N LEU A 257 -4.35 9.34 -4.96
CA LEU A 257 -3.08 9.21 -5.67
C LEU A 257 -2.45 10.59 -5.79
N SER A 258 -1.15 10.66 -5.52
CA SER A 258 -0.37 11.89 -5.64
C SER A 258 -0.20 12.31 -7.10
N GLN A 259 -0.09 13.63 -7.32
CA GLN A 259 0.20 14.20 -8.63
C GLN A 259 1.59 13.79 -9.12
N GLU A 260 2.58 13.86 -8.23
CA GLU A 260 3.91 13.31 -8.46
C GLU A 260 3.91 11.83 -8.09
N VAL A 261 4.41 11.02 -9.01
CA VAL A 261 4.35 9.56 -8.93
C VAL A 261 5.47 9.03 -8.05
N GLU A 262 6.62 9.71 -8.03
CA GLU A 262 7.81 9.32 -7.28
C GLU A 262 7.78 9.82 -5.84
N SER A 263 6.80 9.34 -5.06
CA SER A 263 6.53 9.79 -3.68
C SER A 263 7.73 9.71 -2.72
N VAL A 264 8.61 8.72 -2.87
CA VAL A 264 9.82 8.57 -2.03
C VAL A 264 10.78 9.74 -2.28
N LEU A 265 10.92 10.17 -3.54
CA LEU A 265 11.75 11.32 -3.91
C LEU A 265 11.12 12.61 -3.41
N VAL A 266 9.80 12.75 -3.48
CA VAL A 266 9.08 13.89 -2.90
C VAL A 266 9.29 13.95 -1.39
N GLY A 267 9.19 12.82 -0.69
CA GLY A 267 9.48 12.72 0.74
C GLY A 267 10.91 13.16 1.08
N ALA A 268 11.91 12.69 0.32
CA ALA A 268 13.29 13.13 0.50
C ALA A 268 13.47 14.64 0.25
N ALA A 269 12.81 15.18 -0.78
CA ALA A 269 12.82 16.61 -1.08
C ALA A 269 12.16 17.46 0.02
N ILE A 270 11.07 16.98 0.63
CA ILE A 270 10.41 17.60 1.79
C ILE A 270 11.40 17.71 2.96
N LEU A 271 12.16 16.66 3.24
CA LEU A 271 13.18 16.68 4.29
C LEU A 271 14.28 17.70 3.97
N GLY A 272 14.77 17.72 2.72
CA GLY A 272 15.77 18.68 2.26
C GLY A 272 15.30 20.14 2.39
N ALA A 273 14.05 20.43 2.01
CA ALA A 273 13.46 21.76 2.09
C ALA A 273 13.23 22.22 3.55
N CYS A 274 13.01 21.29 4.48
CA CYS A 274 12.99 21.60 5.90
C CYS A 274 14.41 21.87 6.43
N ALA A 275 15.41 21.08 6.02
CA ALA A 275 16.80 21.24 6.45
C ALA A 275 17.45 22.51 5.92
N SER A 276 17.05 23.00 4.73
CA SER A 276 17.48 24.28 4.16
C SER A 276 16.86 25.49 4.86
N GLY A 277 15.79 25.30 5.63
CA GLY A 277 15.03 26.37 6.25
C GLY A 277 14.01 27.04 5.31
N ASP A 278 13.76 26.49 4.11
CA ASP A 278 12.73 26.99 3.20
C ASP A 278 11.31 26.80 3.76
N PHE A 279 11.14 25.82 4.65
CA PHE A 279 9.93 25.60 5.43
C PHE A 279 10.25 25.50 6.93
N ALA A 280 9.34 25.97 7.78
CA ALA A 280 9.55 25.97 9.23
C ALA A 280 9.38 24.58 9.86
N SER A 281 8.71 23.65 9.16
CA SER A 281 8.50 22.29 9.63
C SER A 281 8.26 21.31 8.48
N VAL A 282 8.50 20.03 8.74
CA VAL A 282 8.17 18.93 7.81
C VAL A 282 6.66 18.91 7.50
N GLN A 283 5.80 19.23 8.48
CA GLN A 283 4.36 19.29 8.32
C GLN A 283 3.92 20.41 7.37
N GLU A 284 4.59 21.56 7.42
CA GLU A 284 4.35 22.65 6.49
C GLU A 284 4.81 22.27 5.07
N ALA A 285 6.01 21.72 4.95
CA ALA A 285 6.60 21.30 3.68
C ALA A 285 5.72 20.24 2.99
N MET A 286 5.28 19.20 3.71
CA MET A 286 4.40 18.16 3.12
C MET A 286 3.08 18.74 2.58
N ALA A 287 2.47 19.71 3.28
CA ALA A 287 1.23 20.33 2.84
C ALA A 287 1.39 21.19 1.58
N LYS A 288 2.59 21.72 1.34
CA LYS A 288 2.90 22.60 0.20
C LYS A 288 3.47 21.85 -1.00
N MET A 289 4.23 20.78 -0.75
CA MET A 289 4.96 20.03 -1.77
C MET A 289 4.20 18.79 -2.26
N SER A 290 3.36 18.19 -1.43
CA SER A 290 2.52 17.05 -1.82
C SER A 290 1.17 17.53 -2.34
N LYS A 291 0.81 17.11 -3.55
CA LYS A 291 -0.44 17.48 -4.22
C LYS A 291 -1.25 16.26 -4.60
N VAL A 292 -2.56 16.35 -4.45
CA VAL A 292 -3.51 15.35 -4.94
C VAL A 292 -3.52 15.39 -6.47
N GLY A 293 -3.29 14.23 -7.11
CA GLY A 293 -3.37 14.07 -8.56
C GLY A 293 -4.72 13.50 -8.99
N LYS A 294 -5.12 12.38 -8.37
CA LYS A 294 -6.37 11.69 -8.67
C LYS A 294 -7.01 11.15 -7.40
N VAL A 295 -8.33 11.22 -7.33
CA VAL A 295 -9.13 10.54 -6.30
C VAL A 295 -9.96 9.46 -6.96
N VAL A 296 -9.97 8.27 -6.36
CA VAL A 296 -10.80 7.13 -6.76
C VAL A 296 -11.77 6.84 -5.62
N PHE A 297 -13.06 6.94 -5.89
CA PHE A 297 -14.11 6.70 -4.90
C PHE A 297 -14.58 5.25 -4.93
N PRO A 298 -14.99 4.70 -3.78
CA PRO A 298 -15.61 3.38 -3.70
C PRO A 298 -16.98 3.38 -4.39
N ARG A 299 -17.28 2.30 -5.10
CA ARG A 299 -18.60 2.03 -5.68
C ARG A 299 -19.52 1.45 -4.62
N GLN A 300 -20.38 2.30 -4.06
CA GLN A 300 -21.19 1.96 -2.87
C GLN A 300 -22.19 0.83 -3.14
N GLU A 301 -22.67 0.72 -4.39
CA GLU A 301 -23.54 -0.36 -4.84
C GLU A 301 -22.90 -1.76 -4.69
N ASP A 302 -21.57 -1.85 -4.79
CA ASP A 302 -20.82 -3.10 -4.72
C ASP A 302 -20.40 -3.46 -3.29
N LYS A 303 -20.61 -2.57 -2.31
CA LYS A 303 -20.14 -2.75 -0.93
C LYS A 303 -20.58 -4.09 -0.32
N LYS A 304 -21.86 -4.46 -0.51
CA LYS A 304 -22.42 -5.70 0.04
C LYS A 304 -21.72 -6.94 -0.53
N TYR A 305 -21.26 -6.90 -1.78
CA TYR A 305 -20.47 -7.98 -2.37
C TYR A 305 -19.11 -8.10 -1.69
N TYR A 306 -18.40 -6.99 -1.52
CA TYR A 306 -17.08 -7.02 -0.88
C TYR A 306 -17.13 -7.34 0.61
N ASP A 307 -18.20 -6.98 1.31
CA ASP A 307 -18.42 -7.43 2.70
C ASP A 307 -18.54 -8.96 2.77
N LYS A 308 -19.25 -9.60 1.82
CA LYS A 308 -19.29 -11.07 1.73
C LYS A 308 -17.93 -11.67 1.41
N LYS A 309 -17.18 -11.06 0.46
CA LYS A 309 -15.81 -11.51 0.14
C LYS A 309 -14.90 -11.42 1.36
N TYR A 310 -15.06 -10.40 2.19
CA TYR A 310 -14.31 -10.23 3.43
C TYR A 310 -14.68 -11.25 4.50
N GLN A 311 -15.96 -11.61 4.64
CA GLN A 311 -16.36 -12.74 5.50
C GLN A 311 -15.70 -14.05 5.07
N VAL A 312 -15.67 -14.34 3.77
CA VAL A 312 -14.96 -15.52 3.23
C VAL A 312 -13.46 -15.43 3.51
N PHE A 313 -12.84 -14.27 3.30
CA PHE A 313 -11.42 -14.02 3.56
C PHE A 313 -11.04 -14.34 5.01
N LEU A 314 -11.84 -13.92 5.99
CA LEU A 314 -11.61 -14.26 7.40
C LEU A 314 -11.79 -15.75 7.68
N LYS A 315 -12.77 -16.41 7.04
CA LYS A 315 -12.96 -17.87 7.15
C LYS A 315 -11.78 -18.66 6.59
N LEU A 316 -11.11 -18.18 5.55
CA LEU A 316 -9.94 -18.85 4.99
C LEU A 316 -8.82 -19.03 6.02
N VAL A 317 -8.49 -17.99 6.79
CA VAL A 317 -7.44 -18.13 7.81
C VAL A 317 -7.89 -18.93 9.02
N GLU A 318 -9.15 -18.80 9.44
CA GLU A 318 -9.74 -19.63 10.49
C GLU A 318 -9.63 -21.12 10.15
N HIS A 319 -10.06 -21.52 8.95
CA HIS A 319 -9.93 -22.91 8.49
C HIS A 319 -8.47 -23.36 8.39
N GLN A 320 -7.54 -22.49 7.98
CA GLN A 320 -6.12 -22.85 7.95
C GLN A 320 -5.59 -23.21 9.34
N MET A 321 -6.02 -22.48 10.38
CA MET A 321 -5.68 -22.79 11.78
C MET A 321 -6.34 -24.08 12.26
N GLU A 322 -7.60 -24.33 11.88
CA GLU A 322 -8.29 -25.59 12.19
C GLU A 322 -7.58 -26.79 11.54
N TYR A 323 -7.15 -26.69 10.28
CA TYR A 323 -6.40 -27.75 9.63
C TYR A 323 -5.08 -28.03 10.35
N LEU A 324 -4.38 -26.98 10.79
CA LEU A 324 -3.16 -27.14 11.56
C LEU A 324 -3.40 -27.83 12.91
N ALA A 325 -4.49 -27.48 13.60
CA ALA A 325 -4.87 -28.13 14.86
C ALA A 325 -5.17 -29.63 14.65
N ILE A 326 -6.00 -29.97 13.65
CA ILE A 326 -6.34 -31.37 13.32
C ILE A 326 -5.08 -32.20 13.03
N MET A 327 -4.10 -31.63 12.32
CA MET A 327 -2.87 -32.34 11.97
C MET A 327 -1.87 -32.46 13.13
N ASN A 328 -2.05 -31.68 14.20
CA ASN A 328 -1.19 -31.69 15.39
C ASN A 328 -1.86 -32.37 16.60
N ASP A 329 -3.15 -32.69 16.52
CA ASP A 329 -3.84 -33.50 17.52
C ASP A 329 -3.36 -34.95 17.41
N ASP A 330 -2.66 -35.44 18.45
CA ASP A 330 -2.23 -36.83 18.63
C ASP A 330 -3.39 -37.80 18.94
#